data_AF-J9A7E5-F1
#
_entry.id   AF-J9A7E5-F1
#
_cell.length_a   1.000
_cell.length_b   1.000
_cell.length_c   1.000
_cell.angle_alpha   90.00
_cell.angle_beta   90.00
_cell.angle_gamma   90.00
#
_symmetry.space_group_name_H-M   'P 1'
#
loop_
_entity.id
_entity.type
_entity.pdbx_description
1 polymer ?
#
loop_
_entity_poly.entity_id
_entity_poly.type
_entity_poly.pdbx_seq_one_letter_code
_entity_poly.pdbx_strand_id
1 'polypeptide(L)'
;MLANHFYDPISITKLTTFFGSVHRLVIVCDPPFGVFIEALTNSIEKLREQFFTSSTGKLNNVGARILLFFQFSLEDVFLKLQ
;
A
#
# COMPACT_ATOMS: atom_id res chain seq x y z
N MET A 1 3.31 6.98 -1.84
CA MET A 1 1.85 6.84 -2.09
C MET A 1 1.51 6.58 -3.56
N LEU A 2 1.95 7.38 -4.54
CA LEU A 2 1.64 7.11 -5.97
C LEU A 2 2.81 6.58 -6.80
N ALA A 3 4.05 6.86 -6.38
CA ALA A 3 5.25 6.44 -7.10
C ALA A 3 6.09 5.36 -6.39
N ASN A 4 5.67 4.92 -5.19
CA ASN A 4 6.49 4.09 -4.29
C ASN A 4 7.94 4.61 -4.11
N HIS A 5 8.09 5.94 -3.93
CA HIS A 5 9.39 6.60 -3.79
C HIS A 5 9.73 6.86 -2.32
N PHE A 6 10.97 6.59 -1.94
CA PHE A 6 11.53 6.84 -0.61
C PHE A 6 12.51 8.02 -0.70
N TYR A 7 12.15 9.15 -0.11
CA TYR A 7 13.00 10.35 -0.07
C TYR A 7 14.25 10.16 0.79
N ASP A 8 14.12 9.35 1.85
CA ASP A 8 15.24 8.96 2.70
C ASP A 8 15.70 7.53 2.32
N PRO A 9 16.97 7.35 1.91
CA PRO A 9 17.50 6.04 1.55
C PRO A 9 17.55 5.05 2.73
N ILE A 10 17.55 5.51 3.98
CA ILE A 10 17.55 4.60 5.15
C ILE A 10 16.15 4.00 5.39
N SER A 11 15.11 4.70 4.96
CA SER A 11 13.72 4.30 5.19
C SER A 11 13.35 2.99 4.49
N ILE A 12 13.93 2.70 3.31
CA ILE A 12 13.68 1.42 2.62
C ILE A 12 14.24 0.24 3.41
N THR A 13 15.44 0.37 3.98
CA THR A 13 16.04 -0.68 4.82
C THR A 13 15.19 -0.94 6.05
N LYS A 14 14.74 0.11 6.74
CA LYS A 14 13.85 -0.01 7.91
C LYS A 14 12.54 -0.73 7.56
N LEU A 15 11.96 -0.40 6.40
CA LEU A 15 10.72 -1.04 5.93
C LEU A 15 10.94 -2.53 5.62
N THR A 16 12.01 -2.88 4.89
CA THR A 16 12.36 -4.27 4.59
C THR A 16 12.62 -5.08 5.86
N THR A 17 13.34 -4.51 6.84
CA THR A 17 13.55 -5.14 8.15
C THR A 17 12.22 -5.36 8.88
N PHE A 18 11.33 -4.37 8.87
CA PHE A 18 9.99 -4.52 9.45
C PHE A 18 9.19 -5.63 8.77
N PHE A 19 9.19 -5.68 7.44
CA PHE A 19 8.51 -6.75 6.68
C PHE A 19 9.02 -8.14 7.02
N GLY A 20 10.34 -8.32 7.18
CA GLY A 20 10.91 -9.59 7.63
C GLY A 20 10.55 -9.97 9.08
N SER A 21 10.12 -9.00 9.90
CA SER A 21 9.79 -9.21 11.31
C SER A 21 8.34 -9.65 11.57
N VAL A 22 7.45 -9.52 10.58
CA VAL A 22 6.00 -9.77 10.73
C VAL A 22 5.48 -10.78 9.71
N HIS A 23 4.48 -11.56 10.10
CA HIS A 23 3.87 -12.59 9.22
C HIS A 23 2.56 -12.12 8.61
N ARG A 24 1.97 -11.07 9.17
CA ARG A 24 0.72 -10.48 8.72
C ARG A 24 0.90 -8.98 8.60
N LEU A 25 0.57 -8.44 7.43
CA LEU A 25 0.65 -7.02 7.15
C LEU A 25 -0.77 -6.48 6.92
N VAL A 26 -1.12 -5.38 7.60
CA VAL A 26 -2.31 -4.59 7.31
C VAL A 26 -1.85 -3.19 6.92
N ILE A 27 -2.17 -2.79 5.69
CA ILE A 27 -1.90 -1.45 5.19
C ILE A 27 -3.19 -0.64 5.33
N VAL A 28 -3.18 0.39 6.18
CA VAL A 28 -4.30 1.31 6.35
C VAL A 28 -3.91 2.65 5.73
N CYS A 29 -4.66 3.07 4.72
CA CYS A 29 -4.41 4.33 4.01
C CYS A 29 -5.69 5.14 3.86
N ASP A 30 -5.58 6.45 4.09
CA ASP A 30 -6.58 7.47 3.77
C ASP A 30 -5.97 8.40 2.70
N PRO A 31 -5.91 7.95 1.42
CA PRO A 31 -5.35 8.78 0.36
C PRO A 31 -6.20 10.04 0.14
N PRO A 32 -5.59 11.17 -0.28
CA PRO A 32 -6.35 12.38 -0.59
C PRO A 32 -7.43 12.17 -1.67
N PHE A 33 -8.47 13.01 -1.69
CA PHE A 33 -9.54 12.96 -2.70
C PHE A 33 -9.04 13.39 -4.08
N GLY A 34 -9.62 12.83 -5.15
CA GLY A 34 -9.20 13.10 -6.53
C GLY A 34 -7.88 12.42 -6.94
N VAL A 35 -7.35 11.50 -6.13
CA VAL A 35 -6.12 10.78 -6.42
C VAL A 35 -6.32 9.73 -7.52
N PHE A 36 -5.32 9.61 -8.41
CA PHE A 36 -5.23 8.53 -9.40
C PHE A 36 -5.20 7.16 -8.71
N ILE A 37 -6.38 6.55 -8.55
CA ILE A 37 -6.58 5.24 -7.89
C ILE A 37 -5.65 4.18 -8.48
N GLU A 38 -5.38 4.24 -9.78
CA GLU A 38 -4.47 3.31 -10.45
C GLU A 38 -3.03 3.45 -9.95
N ALA A 39 -2.49 4.67 -9.87
CA ALA A 39 -1.12 4.89 -9.38
C ALA A 39 -0.98 4.52 -7.89
N LEU A 40 -2.03 4.76 -7.11
CA LEU A 40 -2.09 4.33 -5.70
C LEU A 40 -2.09 2.81 -5.59
N THR A 41 -2.96 2.13 -6.34
CA THR A 41 -3.04 0.66 -6.38
C THR A 41 -1.69 0.06 -6.78
N ASN A 42 -1.05 0.60 -7.83
CA ASN A 42 0.27 0.16 -8.28
C ASN A 42 1.35 0.34 -7.20
N SER A 43 1.31 1.42 -6.42
CA SER A 43 2.25 1.61 -5.31
C SER A 43 2.01 0.61 -4.17
N ILE A 44 0.75 0.32 -3.87
CA ILE A 44 0.39 -0.63 -2.80
C ILE A 44 0.78 -2.06 -3.19
N GLU A 45 0.56 -2.47 -4.43
CA GLU A 45 1.00 -3.80 -4.91
C GLU A 45 2.53 -3.94 -4.82
N LYS A 46 3.30 -2.90 -5.17
CA LYS A 46 4.76 -2.93 -4.97
C LYS A 46 5.17 -3.11 -3.51
N LEU A 47 4.46 -2.50 -2.57
CA LEU A 47 4.72 -2.71 -1.13
C LEU A 47 4.37 -4.14 -0.69
N ARG A 48 3.28 -4.68 -1.23
CA ARG A 48 2.86 -6.06 -0.98
C ARG A 48 3.86 -7.08 -1.53
N GLU A 49 4.36 -6.87 -2.74
CA GLU A 49 5.44 -7.68 -3.34
C GLU A 49 6.68 -7.65 -2.46
N GLN A 50 7.15 -6.46 -2.07
CA GLN A 50 8.30 -6.29 -1.16
C GLN A 50 8.12 -7.06 0.15
N PHE A 51 6.91 -7.05 0.73
CA PHE A 51 6.59 -7.82 1.93
C PHE A 51 6.76 -9.33 1.71
N PHE A 52 6.22 -9.87 0.62
CA PHE A 52 6.37 -11.29 0.31
C PHE A 52 7.81 -11.70 -0.02
N THR A 53 8.57 -10.85 -0.71
CA THR A 53 9.98 -11.11 -1.02
C THR A 53 10.85 -11.06 0.24
N SER A 54 10.53 -10.20 1.20
CA SER A 54 11.28 -10.08 2.46
C SER A 54 10.98 -11.22 3.45
N SER A 55 9.87 -11.94 3.25
CA SER A 55 9.41 -13.01 4.14
C SER A 55 9.97 -14.41 3.79
N THR A 56 11.06 -14.49 3.00
CA THR A 56 11.76 -15.73 2.62
C THR A 56 12.02 -16.63 3.84
N GLY A 57 11.17 -17.65 4.03
CA GLY A 57 11.35 -18.68 5.06
C GLY A 57 10.10 -19.26 5.73
N LYS A 58 8.92 -18.63 5.63
CA LYS A 58 7.68 -19.13 6.26
C LYS A 58 6.49 -19.15 5.28
N LEU A 59 6.55 -20.04 4.29
CA LEU A 59 5.60 -20.04 3.16
C LEU A 59 4.14 -20.37 3.51
N ASN A 60 3.85 -20.83 4.74
CA ASN A 60 2.57 -21.50 5.02
C ASN A 60 1.51 -20.60 5.68
N ASN A 61 1.81 -19.33 6.04
CA ASN A 61 0.83 -18.45 6.70
C ASN A 61 1.08 -16.94 6.57
N VAL A 62 1.71 -16.49 5.49
CA VAL A 62 1.97 -15.05 5.27
C VAL A 62 0.79 -14.40 4.55
N GLY A 63 0.27 -13.30 5.09
CA GLY A 63 -0.89 -12.63 4.54
C GLY A 63 -0.80 -11.11 4.61
N ALA A 64 -1.11 -10.44 3.51
CA ALA A 64 -1.23 -8.99 3.44
C ALA A 64 -2.69 -8.61 3.15
N ARG A 65 -3.24 -7.67 3.93
CA ARG A 65 -4.56 -7.08 3.72
C ARG A 65 -4.43 -5.57 3.60
N ILE A 66 -5.27 -4.98 2.78
CA ILE A 66 -5.28 -3.54 2.52
C ILE A 66 -6.66 -3.01 2.91
N LEU A 67 -6.68 -1.94 3.71
CA LEU A 67 -7.88 -1.21 4.08
C LEU A 67 -7.71 0.23 3.60
N LEU A 68 -8.49 0.60 2.58
CA LEU A 68 -8.53 1.95 2.04
C LEU A 68 -9.75 2.68 2.58
N PHE A 69 -9.52 3.82 3.21
CA PHE A 69 -10.58 4.76 3.55
C PHE A 69 -10.66 5.78 2.41
N PHE A 70 -11.82 5.86 1.76
CA PHE A 70 -12.13 6.92 0.81
C PHE A 70 -13.26 7.73 1.41
N GLN A 71 -12.98 8.96 1.81
CA GLN A 71 -14.03 9.92 2.11
C GLN A 71 -14.57 10.49 0.79
N PHE A 72 -15.63 9.86 0.28
CA PHE A 72 -16.33 10.36 -0.90
C PHE A 72 -16.90 11.76 -0.61
N SER A 73 -16.49 12.77 -1.38
CA SER A 73 -17.30 14.00 -1.53
C SER A 73 -18.42 13.72 -2.53
N LEU A 74 -19.63 14.22 -2.28
CA LEU A 74 -20.83 13.96 -3.11
C LEU A 74 -20.63 14.38 -4.58
N GLU A 75 -19.74 15.34 -4.83
CA GLU A 75 -19.41 15.89 -6.15
C GLU A 75 -18.67 14.88 -7.05
N ASP A 76 -17.86 13.99 -6.48
CA ASP A 76 -17.12 12.97 -7.24
C ASP A 76 -18.03 11.86 -7.79
N VAL A 77 -19.19 11.63 -7.16
CA VAL A 77 -20.21 10.67 -7.64
C VAL A 77 -20.92 11.21 -8.88
N PHE A 78 -21.15 12.53 -8.93
CA PHE A 78 -21.88 13.18 -10.02
C PHE A 78 -21.08 13.21 -11.33
N LEU A 79 -19.76 13.40 -11.23
CA LEU A 79 -18.83 13.39 -12.37
C LEU A 79 -18.61 12.00 -13.00
N LYS A 80 -18.98 10.91 -12.31
CA LYS A 80 -18.89 9.55 -12.84
C LYS A 80 -20.17 9.11 -13.59
N LEU A 81 -21.25 9.90 -13.50
CA LEU A 81 -22.57 9.60 -14.06
C LEU A 81 -22.93 10.45 -15.30
N GLN A 82 -22.02 11.31 -15.78
CA GLN A 82 -22.08 11.96 -17.10
C GLN A 82 -21.06 11.34 -18.05
#